data_AF-A0A9E0MRV6-F1
#
_entry.id   AF-A0A9E0MRV6-F1
#
_cell.length_a   1.000
_cell.length_b   1.000
_cell.length_c   1.000
_cell.angle_alpha   90.00
_cell.angle_beta   90.00
_cell.angle_gamma   90.00
#
_symmetry.space_group_name_H-M   'P 1'
#
loop_
_entity.id
_entity.type
_entity.pdbx_description
1 polymer ?
#
loop_
_entity_poly.entity_id
_entity_poly.type
_entity_poly.pdbx_seq_one_letter_code
_entity_poly.pdbx_strand_id
1 'polypeptide(L)'
;METTTEPILDVTTLAPAVKHSTIFAHVDALQDGESFIIHNDHDPKPLYFQLHNLYGDSYTWEYLEQGPHRWKVRIGKEAEAAPGTEGAILDVTRLAPAVKHSTIFGRIAQLSEGGFLIIHNDHDPAPLRHQLGHTHPGIIGWEYLEKGPRWWKVKITKIAPRNQEAGLNILDVTKLAPAVKHTTIFERIAKLQGGESLTIHNDHDPKPLRYHLEAEHGNTFGWDYLEQGPEWWKVKITRAIAGNNAGANILDVTQLAPREKHPTIFSRYHALQAGESLTIHNDHDPKPLYYQMQGEMGDVFTWEYTEQGPQWWKVKITKRPSGQGAETLAEIVTKDMRKAEVFKKYGLDFCCNGHLTMREACAAKGLDVTRVEQELREADKVQSSTALPYNEWNIDFLADFIVNTHHAFLRKNLPEIRKYAAKVAQVHGQNHPELHRVNKLVQEVDAEFTAHLPEEEHNMFPYIKQLVAAKKADQPLPASPMGRFKDSLEALVKEHVSVGGKLDEIGALTNGYALPGDACASYTLLYRLLHELEDDTHVHIHLENNILFPKAAELEKSFN
;
A
#
# COMPACT_ATOMS: atom_id res chain seq x y z
N MET A 1 32.73 -43.93 30.98
CA MET A 1 31.61 -42.98 31.01
C MET A 1 32.15 -41.68 30.42
N GLU A 2 32.07 -41.52 29.11
CA GLU A 2 32.27 -40.21 28.49
C GLU A 2 30.91 -39.50 28.57
N THR A 3 30.86 -38.41 29.31
CA THR A 3 29.71 -37.50 29.33
C THR A 3 29.76 -36.67 28.05
N THR A 4 29.01 -37.07 27.02
CA THR A 4 28.78 -36.22 25.84
C THR A 4 28.01 -34.99 26.30
N THR A 5 28.67 -33.83 26.31
CA THR A 5 28.04 -32.54 26.62
C THR A 5 27.23 -32.07 25.40
N GLU A 6 25.91 -31.91 25.56
CA GLU A 6 25.03 -31.32 24.54
C GLU A 6 25.57 -29.94 24.11
N PRO A 7 25.61 -29.64 22.79
CA PRO A 7 26.13 -28.37 22.30
C PRO A 7 25.24 -27.19 22.75
N ILE A 8 25.87 -26.10 23.21
CA ILE A 8 25.20 -24.91 23.71
C ILE A 8 25.48 -23.73 22.78
N LEU A 9 24.43 -23.08 22.27
CA LEU A 9 24.47 -21.85 21.48
C LEU A 9 24.03 -20.66 22.33
N ASP A 10 24.96 -19.77 22.66
CA ASP A 10 24.64 -18.54 23.39
C ASP A 10 24.22 -17.42 22.44
N VAL A 11 22.90 -17.25 22.27
CA VAL A 11 22.32 -16.30 21.32
C VAL A 11 22.33 -14.86 21.85
N THR A 12 22.69 -14.64 23.12
CA THR A 12 22.84 -13.28 23.68
C THR A 12 24.04 -12.55 23.08
N THR A 13 25.06 -13.31 22.65
CA THR A 13 26.31 -12.80 22.07
C THR A 13 26.20 -12.43 20.58
N LEU A 14 25.11 -12.82 19.92
CA LEU A 14 24.88 -12.60 18.50
C LEU A 14 24.20 -11.26 18.23
N ALA A 15 24.51 -10.61 17.11
CA ALA A 15 23.81 -9.39 16.70
C ALA A 15 22.33 -9.69 16.34
N PRO A 16 21.34 -8.84 16.69
CA PRO A 16 19.92 -9.13 16.52
C PRO A 16 19.51 -9.58 15.11
N ALA A 17 20.13 -8.99 14.08
CA ALA A 17 19.83 -9.27 12.68
C ALA A 17 20.18 -10.69 12.23
N VAL A 18 21.08 -11.40 12.93
CA VAL A 18 21.55 -12.74 12.53
C VAL A 18 21.14 -13.85 13.50
N LYS A 19 20.51 -13.51 14.65
CA LYS A 19 20.12 -14.49 15.69
C LYS A 19 19.27 -15.63 15.14
N HIS A 20 18.16 -15.30 14.47
CA HIS A 20 17.20 -16.30 13.98
C HIS A 20 17.80 -17.17 12.87
N SER A 21 18.52 -16.58 11.92
CA SER A 21 19.18 -17.32 10.83
C SER A 21 20.23 -18.30 11.35
N THR A 22 20.98 -17.95 12.39
CA THR A 22 21.98 -18.84 12.99
C THR A 22 21.32 -20.01 13.71
N ILE A 23 20.21 -19.78 14.41
CA ILE A 23 19.48 -20.85 15.11
C ILE A 23 18.88 -21.84 14.11
N PHE A 24 18.25 -21.36 13.03
CA PHE A 24 17.67 -22.24 11.99
C PHE A 24 18.74 -23.08 11.30
N ALA A 25 19.90 -22.51 10.99
CA ALA A 25 21.02 -23.28 10.44
C ALA A 25 21.47 -24.43 11.37
N HIS A 26 21.37 -24.27 12.70
CA HIS A 26 21.67 -25.36 13.64
C HIS A 26 20.55 -26.40 13.67
N VAL A 27 19.29 -26.01 13.53
CA VAL A 27 18.13 -26.92 13.45
C VAL A 27 18.18 -27.76 12.17
N ASP A 28 18.50 -27.13 11.03
CA ASP A 28 18.64 -27.81 9.74
C ASP A 28 19.80 -28.82 9.74
N ALA A 29 20.84 -28.56 10.54
CA ALA A 29 22.02 -29.41 10.66
C ALA A 29 21.86 -30.60 11.62
N LEU A 30 20.78 -30.65 12.41
CA LEU A 30 20.53 -31.76 13.35
C LEU A 30 20.24 -33.07 12.62
N GLN A 31 20.94 -34.14 13.01
CA GLN A 31 20.56 -35.50 12.64
C GLN A 31 19.43 -36.03 13.54
N ASP A 32 18.77 -37.08 13.08
CA ASP A 32 17.67 -37.75 13.79
C ASP A 32 18.12 -38.24 15.17
N GLY A 33 17.43 -37.79 16.22
CA GLY A 33 17.76 -38.06 17.62
C GLY A 33 18.76 -37.08 18.26
N GLU A 34 19.32 -36.12 17.52
CA GLU A 34 20.24 -35.11 18.05
C GLU A 34 19.50 -33.90 18.64
N SER A 35 20.17 -33.18 19.55
CA SER A 35 19.66 -31.92 20.13
C SER A 35 20.76 -30.93 20.48
N PHE A 36 20.39 -29.65 20.61
CA PHE A 36 21.25 -28.59 21.14
C PHE A 36 20.47 -27.63 22.05
N ILE A 37 21.17 -26.87 22.88
CA ILE A 37 20.57 -25.92 23.83
C ILE A 37 20.85 -24.48 23.39
N ILE A 38 19.84 -23.61 23.41
CA ILE A 38 20.01 -22.16 23.27
C ILE A 38 20.00 -21.45 24.63
N HIS A 39 20.87 -20.46 24.81
CA HIS A 39 20.82 -19.51 25.94
C HIS A 39 20.36 -18.14 25.45
N ASN A 40 19.30 -17.59 26.04
CA ASN A 40 18.76 -16.28 25.70
C ASN A 40 18.51 -15.41 26.95
N ASP A 41 18.44 -14.09 26.76
CA ASP A 41 18.21 -13.09 27.82
C ASP A 41 16.72 -12.76 28.03
N HIS A 42 15.84 -13.24 27.14
CA HIS A 42 14.39 -13.14 27.21
C HIS A 42 13.71 -14.44 26.73
N ASP A 43 12.40 -14.58 26.97
CA ASP A 43 11.65 -15.78 26.54
C ASP A 43 11.66 -15.90 25.01
N PRO A 44 12.25 -16.97 24.43
CA PRO A 44 12.29 -17.18 23.00
C PRO A 44 10.96 -17.72 22.43
N LYS A 45 9.83 -17.49 23.11
CA LYS A 45 8.48 -17.90 22.64
C LYS A 45 8.15 -17.49 21.19
N PRO A 46 8.54 -16.31 20.68
CA PRO A 46 8.34 -16.00 19.25
C PRO A 46 9.09 -16.96 18.32
N LEU A 47 10.29 -17.40 18.70
CA LEU A 47 11.11 -18.35 17.94
C LEU A 47 10.50 -19.77 17.97
N TYR A 48 9.90 -20.19 19.09
CA TYR A 48 9.15 -21.45 19.17
C TYR A 48 8.07 -21.53 18.09
N PHE A 49 7.25 -20.47 17.95
CA PHE A 49 6.20 -20.43 16.94
C PHE A 49 6.74 -20.41 15.52
N GLN A 50 7.89 -19.77 15.28
CA GLN A 50 8.54 -19.78 13.97
C GLN A 50 9.03 -21.18 13.59
N LEU A 51 9.68 -21.91 14.51
CA LEU A 51 10.12 -23.28 14.26
C LEU A 51 8.95 -24.24 14.04
N HIS A 52 7.90 -24.14 14.87
CA HIS A 52 6.73 -24.99 14.75
C HIS A 52 5.99 -24.78 13.41
N ASN A 53 5.91 -23.53 12.94
CA ASN A 53 5.30 -23.22 11.64
C ASN A 53 6.13 -23.70 10.44
N LEU A 54 7.47 -23.71 10.56
CA LEU A 54 8.36 -24.10 9.46
C LEU A 54 8.58 -25.61 9.38
N TYR A 55 8.66 -26.30 10.52
CA TYR A 55 9.09 -27.70 10.59
C TYR A 55 8.04 -28.65 11.19
N GLY A 56 6.90 -28.15 11.70
CA GLY A 56 5.82 -28.96 12.27
C GLY A 56 6.26 -29.77 13.49
N ASP A 57 5.78 -31.02 13.59
CA ASP A 57 6.05 -31.93 14.71
C ASP A 57 7.37 -32.71 14.58
N SER A 58 8.22 -32.39 13.59
CA SER A 58 9.48 -33.11 13.34
C SER A 58 10.61 -32.77 14.34
N TYR A 59 10.38 -31.82 15.23
CA TYR A 59 11.33 -31.37 16.26
C TYR A 59 10.66 -31.18 17.62
N THR A 60 11.44 -31.38 18.68
CA THR A 60 11.04 -31.22 20.08
C THR A 60 11.52 -29.89 20.65
N TRP A 61 10.73 -29.28 21.53
CA TRP A 61 11.06 -28.04 22.23
C TRP A 61 10.87 -28.21 23.75
N GLU A 62 11.94 -28.05 24.52
CA GLU A 62 11.91 -28.24 25.97
C GLU A 62 12.58 -27.06 26.69
N TYR A 63 11.85 -26.42 27.62
CA TYR A 63 12.42 -25.39 28.49
C TYR A 63 13.22 -26.03 29.63
N LEU A 64 14.52 -25.77 29.69
CA LEU A 64 15.41 -26.24 30.75
C LEU A 64 15.55 -25.23 31.90
N GLU A 65 15.42 -23.93 31.60
CA GLU A 65 15.47 -22.86 32.59
C GLU A 65 14.55 -21.71 32.14
N GLN A 66 13.70 -21.22 33.05
CA GLN A 66 12.76 -20.12 32.82
C GLN A 66 12.91 -19.11 33.96
N GLY A 67 13.55 -17.97 33.70
CA GLY A 67 13.78 -16.92 34.70
C GLY A 67 13.75 -15.53 34.07
N PRO A 68 13.61 -14.44 34.85
CA PRO A 68 13.38 -13.11 34.28
C PRO A 68 14.56 -12.56 33.44
N HIS A 69 15.76 -13.14 33.58
CA HIS A 69 16.98 -12.67 32.91
C HIS A 69 17.78 -13.78 32.20
N ARG A 70 17.33 -15.05 32.28
CA ARG A 70 18.02 -16.18 31.65
C ARG A 70 17.02 -17.26 31.25
N TRP A 71 17.11 -17.67 29.99
CA TRP A 71 16.27 -18.70 29.40
C TRP A 71 17.15 -19.74 28.72
N LYS A 72 16.88 -21.02 29.02
CA LYS A 72 17.53 -22.15 28.35
C LYS A 72 16.49 -23.05 27.73
N VAL A 73 16.64 -23.34 26.44
CA VAL A 73 15.74 -24.20 25.69
C VAL A 73 16.53 -25.24 24.93
N ARG A 74 16.15 -26.52 25.05
CA ARG A 74 16.64 -27.62 24.23
C ARG A 74 15.75 -27.79 23.00
N ILE A 75 16.38 -27.89 21.84
CA ILE A 75 15.76 -28.16 20.54
C ILE A 75 16.34 -29.46 20.00
N GLY A 76 15.50 -30.43 19.65
CA GLY A 76 15.94 -31.75 19.18
C GLY A 76 15.12 -32.27 18.00
N LYS A 77 15.64 -33.23 17.24
CA LYS A 77 14.97 -33.85 16.08
C LYS A 77 14.57 -35.29 16.41
N GLU A 78 13.34 -35.70 16.15
CA GLU A 78 12.90 -37.09 16.45
C GLU A 78 13.40 -38.09 15.39
N ALA A 79 13.69 -39.34 15.78
CA ALA A 79 14.20 -40.38 14.87
C ALA A 79 13.09 -41.21 14.21
N GLU A 80 13.20 -41.48 12.91
CA GLU A 80 12.27 -42.34 12.16
C GLU A 80 12.28 -43.80 12.65
N ALA A 81 11.10 -44.36 12.94
CA ALA A 81 10.94 -45.77 13.33
C ALA A 81 10.57 -46.67 12.12
N ALA A 82 11.27 -47.80 11.97
CA ALA A 82 11.15 -48.76 10.86
C ALA A 82 9.74 -49.39 10.66
N PRO A 83 9.38 -49.80 9.42
CA PRO A 83 8.01 -50.20 9.07
C PRO A 83 7.65 -51.60 9.61
N GLY A 84 6.51 -51.70 10.30
CA GLY A 84 6.04 -52.94 10.93
C GLY A 84 4.68 -53.43 10.43
N THR A 85 4.70 -54.53 9.67
CA THR A 85 3.65 -55.56 9.43
C THR A 85 2.17 -55.16 9.64
N GLU A 86 1.46 -54.96 8.53
CA GLU A 86 0.00 -54.79 8.50
C GLU A 86 -0.73 -56.04 9.04
N GLY A 87 -1.82 -55.83 9.80
CA GLY A 87 -2.65 -56.90 10.34
C GLY A 87 -2.19 -57.54 11.67
N ALA A 88 -1.05 -57.12 12.24
CA ALA A 88 -0.58 -57.61 13.54
C ALA A 88 -1.39 -57.05 14.72
N ILE A 89 -1.53 -57.83 15.79
CA ILE A 89 -2.15 -57.39 17.05
C ILE A 89 -1.12 -56.59 17.86
N LEU A 90 -1.42 -55.33 18.13
CA LEU A 90 -0.68 -54.45 19.03
C LEU A 90 -1.25 -54.53 20.45
N ASP A 91 -0.47 -55.08 21.38
CA ASP A 91 -0.82 -55.11 22.80
C ASP A 91 -0.46 -53.78 23.48
N VAL A 92 -1.45 -52.88 23.56
CA VAL A 92 -1.29 -51.49 24.03
C VAL A 92 -1.01 -51.44 25.54
N THR A 93 -1.33 -52.52 26.26
CA THR A 93 -1.10 -52.60 27.71
C THR A 93 0.39 -52.61 28.07
N ARG A 94 1.25 -53.03 27.14
CA ARG A 94 2.70 -53.12 27.32
C ARG A 94 3.45 -51.83 26.97
N LEU A 95 2.74 -50.81 26.45
CA LEU A 95 3.31 -49.52 26.08
C LEU A 95 3.25 -48.53 27.26
N ALA A 96 4.24 -47.65 27.39
CA ALA A 96 4.21 -46.59 28.40
C ALA A 96 3.14 -45.53 28.06
N PRO A 97 2.39 -44.98 29.03
CA PRO A 97 1.24 -44.10 28.77
C PRO A 97 1.53 -42.91 27.85
N ALA A 98 2.71 -42.30 27.98
CA ALA A 98 3.13 -41.14 27.19
C ALA A 98 3.26 -41.44 25.68
N VAL A 99 3.54 -42.69 25.30
CA VAL A 99 3.80 -43.07 23.91
C VAL A 99 2.71 -43.95 23.30
N LYS A 100 1.66 -44.28 24.06
CA LYS A 100 0.54 -45.13 23.60
C LYS A 100 -0.15 -44.56 22.37
N HIS A 101 -0.55 -43.29 22.43
CA HIS A 101 -1.32 -42.65 21.35
C HIS A 101 -0.45 -42.41 20.11
N SER A 102 0.78 -41.92 20.28
CA SER A 102 1.71 -41.69 19.17
C SER A 102 2.06 -42.99 18.44
N THR A 103 2.30 -44.08 19.17
CA THR A 103 2.57 -45.40 18.57
C THR A 103 1.37 -45.92 17.76
N ILE A 104 0.15 -45.75 18.26
CA ILE A 104 -1.06 -46.20 17.55
C ILE A 104 -1.30 -45.35 16.30
N PHE A 105 -1.14 -44.02 16.38
CA PHE A 105 -1.35 -43.11 15.26
C PHE A 105 -0.29 -43.30 14.16
N GLY A 106 0.98 -43.44 14.54
CA GLY A 106 2.06 -43.73 13.59
C GLY A 106 1.81 -45.02 12.81
N ARG A 107 1.32 -46.08 13.47
CA ARG A 107 0.96 -47.33 12.78
C ARG A 107 -0.25 -47.21 11.86
N ILE A 108 -1.26 -46.42 12.23
CA ILE A 108 -2.43 -46.17 11.37
C ILE A 108 -2.05 -45.35 10.12
N ALA A 109 -1.16 -44.36 10.26
CA ALA A 109 -0.69 -43.56 9.15
C ALA A 109 -0.01 -44.41 8.06
N GLN A 110 0.73 -45.44 8.49
CA GLN A 110 1.47 -46.37 7.62
C GLN A 110 0.59 -47.46 6.98
N LEU A 111 -0.69 -47.61 7.36
CA LEU A 111 -1.58 -48.58 6.71
C LEU A 111 -1.91 -48.17 5.28
N SER A 112 -1.88 -49.15 4.37
CA SER A 112 -2.48 -49.06 3.04
C SER A 112 -4.01 -48.99 3.12
N GLU A 113 -4.67 -48.53 2.05
CA GLU A 113 -6.13 -48.48 2.00
C GLU A 113 -6.74 -49.90 2.09
N GLY A 114 -7.68 -50.09 3.01
CA GLY A 114 -8.21 -51.41 3.38
C GLY A 114 -7.36 -52.18 4.40
N GLY A 115 -6.13 -51.73 4.67
CA GLY A 115 -5.26 -52.24 5.72
C GLY A 115 -5.84 -51.96 7.12
N PHE A 116 -5.48 -52.80 8.09
CA PHE A 116 -6.01 -52.70 9.44
C PHE A 116 -4.97 -52.98 10.53
N LEU A 117 -5.21 -52.40 11.70
CA LEU A 117 -4.47 -52.61 12.94
C LEU A 117 -5.45 -53.16 13.99
N ILE A 118 -5.05 -54.19 14.75
CA ILE A 118 -5.83 -54.67 15.88
C ILE A 118 -5.14 -54.21 17.17
N ILE A 119 -5.86 -53.49 18.02
CA ILE A 119 -5.37 -53.10 19.35
C ILE A 119 -5.97 -54.01 20.42
N HIS A 120 -5.14 -54.44 21.37
CA HIS A 120 -5.55 -55.14 22.59
C HIS A 120 -5.29 -54.23 23.79
N ASN A 121 -6.32 -54.00 24.60
CA ASN A 121 -6.29 -53.06 25.71
C ASN A 121 -7.05 -53.59 26.93
N ASP A 122 -6.72 -53.09 28.12
CA ASP A 122 -7.32 -53.48 29.41
C ASP A 122 -8.58 -52.67 29.77
N HIS A 123 -8.93 -51.67 28.96
CA HIS A 123 -10.15 -50.86 29.08
C HIS A 123 -10.72 -50.50 27.70
N ASP A 124 -11.97 -50.03 27.65
CA ASP A 124 -12.62 -49.64 26.40
C ASP A 124 -11.86 -48.47 25.74
N PRO A 125 -11.33 -48.64 24.52
CA PRO A 125 -10.64 -47.57 23.81
C PRO A 125 -11.62 -46.59 23.11
N ALA A 126 -12.87 -46.45 23.59
CA ALA A 126 -13.83 -45.47 23.10
C ALA A 126 -13.30 -44.01 23.05
N PRO A 127 -12.48 -43.51 24.01
CA PRO A 127 -11.86 -42.19 23.90
C PRO A 127 -10.91 -42.08 22.69
N LEU A 128 -10.14 -43.14 22.42
CA LEU A 128 -9.25 -43.23 21.26
C LEU A 128 -10.05 -43.26 19.95
N ARG A 129 -11.19 -43.96 19.92
CA ARG A 129 -12.14 -43.93 18.78
C ARG A 129 -12.62 -42.51 18.50
N HIS A 130 -13.00 -41.79 19.55
CA HIS A 130 -13.46 -40.42 19.44
C HIS A 130 -12.35 -39.52 18.89
N GLN A 131 -11.14 -39.63 19.43
CA GLN A 131 -9.97 -38.87 18.98
C GLN A 131 -9.61 -39.16 17.52
N LEU A 132 -9.61 -40.43 17.10
CA LEU A 132 -9.39 -40.82 15.69
C LEU A 132 -10.51 -40.37 14.76
N GLY A 133 -11.76 -40.38 15.22
CA GLY A 133 -12.89 -39.85 14.47
C GLY A 133 -12.80 -38.33 14.24
N HIS A 134 -12.09 -37.60 15.11
CA HIS A 134 -11.84 -36.16 14.96
C HIS A 134 -10.65 -35.88 14.05
N THR A 135 -9.55 -36.61 14.20
CA THR A 135 -8.32 -36.38 13.41
C THR A 135 -8.39 -36.97 12.00
N HIS A 136 -9.19 -38.04 11.80
CA HIS A 136 -9.29 -38.77 10.53
C HIS A 136 -10.77 -39.11 10.18
N PRO A 137 -11.62 -38.09 9.97
CA PRO A 137 -13.06 -38.28 9.77
C PRO A 137 -13.37 -39.03 8.47
N GLY A 138 -14.19 -40.08 8.56
CA GLY A 138 -14.72 -40.80 7.39
C GLY A 138 -13.73 -41.74 6.70
N ILE A 139 -12.47 -41.81 7.16
CA ILE A 139 -11.43 -42.67 6.59
C ILE A 139 -10.97 -43.77 7.56
N ILE A 140 -11.61 -43.90 8.73
CA ILE A 140 -11.31 -44.91 9.74
C ILE A 140 -12.57 -45.75 10.05
N GLY A 141 -12.44 -47.06 9.84
CA GLY A 141 -13.37 -48.08 10.28
C GLY A 141 -13.05 -48.56 11.69
N TRP A 142 -14.08 -48.79 12.49
CA TRP A 142 -13.93 -49.22 13.88
C TRP A 142 -14.84 -50.41 14.18
N GLU A 143 -14.23 -51.54 14.51
CA GLU A 143 -14.93 -52.79 14.82
C GLU A 143 -14.43 -53.36 16.14
N TYR A 144 -15.33 -53.65 17.07
CA TYR A 144 -14.98 -54.37 18.29
C TYR A 144 -14.99 -55.87 18.02
N LEU A 145 -13.82 -56.50 18.13
CA LEU A 145 -13.67 -57.95 18.01
C LEU A 145 -13.96 -58.66 19.33
N GLU A 146 -13.69 -57.99 20.47
CA GLU A 146 -13.95 -58.53 21.81
C GLU A 146 -14.36 -57.39 22.75
N LYS A 147 -15.48 -57.56 23.48
CA LYS A 147 -15.99 -56.63 24.50
C LYS A 147 -16.15 -57.37 25.82
N GLY A 148 -15.13 -57.34 26.67
CA GLY A 148 -15.16 -58.00 27.98
C GLY A 148 -14.85 -57.03 29.11
N PRO A 149 -15.25 -57.32 30.36
CA PRO A 149 -14.98 -56.44 31.50
C PRO A 149 -13.48 -56.34 31.87
N ARG A 150 -12.63 -57.20 31.28
CA ARG A 150 -11.17 -57.23 31.50
C ARG A 150 -10.34 -56.93 30.25
N TRP A 151 -10.85 -57.22 29.06
CA TRP A 151 -10.08 -57.14 27.81
C TRP A 151 -10.94 -56.64 26.67
N TRP A 152 -10.34 -55.77 25.86
CA TRP A 152 -10.96 -55.14 24.71
C TRP A 152 -10.05 -55.34 23.51
N LYS A 153 -10.60 -55.91 22.43
CA LYS A 153 -9.92 -56.00 21.14
C LYS A 153 -10.69 -55.21 20.10
N VAL A 154 -10.00 -54.28 19.46
CA VAL A 154 -10.60 -53.42 18.43
C VAL A 154 -9.77 -53.51 17.17
N LYS A 155 -10.45 -53.75 16.05
CA LYS A 155 -9.90 -53.63 14.70
C LYS A 155 -10.17 -52.22 14.18
N ILE A 156 -9.10 -51.53 13.82
CA ILE A 156 -9.09 -50.19 13.23
C ILE A 156 -8.67 -50.35 11.77
N THR A 157 -9.54 -50.03 10.83
CA THR A 157 -9.31 -50.21 9.39
C THR A 157 -9.21 -48.87 8.70
N LYS A 158 -8.27 -48.69 7.77
CA LYS A 158 -8.22 -47.48 6.93
C LYS A 158 -9.19 -47.67 5.76
N ILE A 159 -10.23 -46.86 5.71
CA ILE A 159 -11.30 -46.94 4.70
C ILE A 159 -11.07 -45.86 3.64
N ALA A 160 -11.20 -46.21 2.36
CA ALA A 160 -11.21 -45.25 1.26
C ALA A 160 -12.46 -44.34 1.36
N PRO A 161 -12.34 -43.01 1.17
CA PRO A 161 -13.46 -42.09 1.34
C PRO A 161 -14.61 -42.44 0.40
N ARG A 162 -15.74 -42.86 0.98
CA ARG A 162 -16.95 -43.23 0.24
C ARG A 162 -17.77 -41.97 -0.03
N ASN A 163 -17.57 -41.38 -1.20
CA ASN A 163 -18.42 -40.31 -1.72
C ASN A 163 -19.85 -40.84 -1.89
N GLN A 164 -20.79 -40.36 -1.07
CA GLN A 164 -22.23 -40.19 -1.38
C GLN A 164 -23.03 -39.82 -0.11
N GLU A 165 -22.75 -38.64 0.47
CA GLU A 165 -23.66 -37.82 1.34
C GLU A 165 -22.85 -36.67 2.00
N ALA A 166 -22.58 -35.57 1.29
CA ALA A 166 -22.07 -34.33 1.90
C ALA A 166 -22.26 -33.09 1.00
N GLY A 167 -23.44 -32.95 0.40
CA GLY A 167 -23.87 -31.71 -0.29
C GLY A 167 -24.34 -30.60 0.67
N LEU A 168 -24.02 -30.69 1.96
CA LEU A 168 -24.41 -29.72 2.98
C LEU A 168 -23.23 -29.51 3.95
N ASN A 169 -22.38 -28.54 3.65
CA ASN A 169 -21.43 -27.97 4.60
C ASN A 169 -22.21 -27.25 5.71
N ILE A 170 -22.81 -27.97 6.66
CA ILE A 170 -23.51 -27.40 7.82
C ILE A 170 -22.70 -27.71 9.08
N LEU A 171 -22.50 -26.71 9.93
CA LEU A 171 -21.84 -26.79 11.22
C LEU A 171 -22.75 -26.24 12.32
N ASP A 172 -23.09 -27.08 13.28
CA ASP A 172 -23.83 -26.67 14.47
C ASP A 172 -22.84 -26.28 15.58
N VAL A 173 -22.63 -24.98 15.77
CA VAL A 173 -21.62 -24.42 16.67
C VAL A 173 -22.05 -24.53 18.13
N THR A 174 -23.35 -24.72 18.40
CA THR A 174 -23.87 -24.94 19.76
C THR A 174 -23.35 -26.24 20.38
N LYS A 175 -23.00 -27.23 19.55
CA LYS A 175 -22.51 -28.55 19.97
C LYS A 175 -21.00 -28.62 20.15
N LEU A 176 -20.28 -27.56 19.81
CA LEU A 176 -18.83 -27.46 19.97
C LEU A 176 -18.46 -26.92 21.36
N ALA A 177 -17.40 -27.46 21.96
CA ALA A 177 -16.88 -26.92 23.21
C ALA A 177 -16.31 -25.50 22.99
N PRO A 178 -16.50 -24.53 23.91
CA PRO A 178 -16.13 -23.13 23.71
C PRO A 178 -14.69 -22.90 23.21
N ALA A 179 -13.74 -23.69 23.70
CA ALA A 179 -12.32 -23.58 23.38
C ALA A 179 -11.99 -23.91 21.90
N VAL A 180 -12.82 -24.69 21.21
CA VAL A 180 -12.54 -25.17 19.84
C VAL A 180 -13.49 -24.59 18.79
N LYS A 181 -14.50 -23.80 19.21
CA LYS A 181 -15.51 -23.20 18.33
C LYS A 181 -14.86 -22.43 17.17
N HIS A 182 -14.03 -21.45 17.50
CA HIS A 182 -13.39 -20.58 16.52
C HIS A 182 -12.46 -21.36 15.59
N THR A 183 -11.55 -22.18 16.13
CA THR A 183 -10.62 -22.99 15.36
C THR A 183 -11.34 -23.90 14.36
N THR A 184 -12.40 -24.59 14.79
CA THR A 184 -13.18 -25.49 13.93
C THR A 184 -13.87 -24.75 12.79
N ILE A 185 -14.40 -23.55 13.07
CA ILE A 185 -15.05 -22.71 12.07
C ILE A 185 -14.03 -22.25 11.02
N PHE A 186 -12.88 -21.72 11.45
CA PHE A 186 -11.85 -21.23 10.53
C PHE A 186 -11.22 -22.33 9.69
N GLU A 187 -10.94 -23.51 10.27
CA GLU A 187 -10.44 -24.66 9.52
C GLU A 187 -11.40 -25.11 8.41
N ARG A 188 -12.71 -25.07 8.67
CA ARG A 188 -13.71 -25.40 7.65
C ARG A 188 -13.80 -24.35 6.56
N ILE A 189 -13.71 -23.07 6.93
CA ILE A 189 -13.71 -21.95 5.99
C ILE A 189 -12.47 -21.99 5.08
N ALA A 190 -11.29 -22.28 5.64
CA ALA A 190 -10.04 -22.39 4.88
C ALA A 190 -10.08 -23.48 3.80
N LYS A 191 -10.87 -24.54 4.02
CA LYS A 191 -11.05 -25.68 3.11
C LYS A 191 -12.07 -25.44 2.01
N LEU A 192 -12.90 -24.41 2.10
CA LEU A 192 -13.88 -24.09 1.04
C LEU A 192 -13.14 -23.77 -0.27
N GLN A 193 -13.60 -24.29 -1.40
CA GLN A 193 -13.17 -23.86 -2.73
C GLN A 193 -14.05 -22.73 -3.26
N GLY A 194 -13.64 -22.06 -4.34
CA GLY A 194 -14.40 -20.94 -4.91
C GLY A 194 -15.84 -21.35 -5.25
N GLY A 195 -16.82 -20.61 -4.75
CA GLY A 195 -18.25 -20.88 -4.90
C GLY A 195 -18.84 -21.82 -3.85
N GLU A 196 -18.01 -22.49 -3.04
CA GLU A 196 -18.48 -23.33 -1.94
C GLU A 196 -18.91 -22.49 -0.74
N SER A 197 -19.80 -23.06 0.08
CA SER A 197 -20.31 -22.38 1.27
C SER A 197 -20.30 -23.26 2.50
N LEU A 198 -20.23 -22.66 3.68
CA LEU A 198 -20.40 -23.26 5.00
C LEU A 198 -21.59 -22.58 5.69
N THR A 199 -22.56 -23.36 6.13
CA THR A 199 -23.69 -22.89 6.94
C THR A 199 -23.41 -23.16 8.40
N ILE A 200 -23.52 -22.14 9.25
CA ILE A 200 -23.33 -22.21 10.69
C ILE A 200 -24.68 -22.04 11.39
N HIS A 201 -24.96 -22.90 12.37
CA HIS A 201 -26.05 -22.74 13.32
C HIS A 201 -25.48 -22.31 14.68
N ASN A 202 -26.04 -21.27 15.29
CA ASN A 202 -25.58 -20.73 16.56
C ASN A 202 -26.76 -20.25 17.41
N ASP A 203 -26.54 -20.16 18.73
CA ASP A 203 -27.52 -19.72 19.73
C ASP A 203 -27.54 -18.18 19.91
N HIS A 204 -26.66 -17.46 19.22
CA HIS A 204 -26.58 -15.99 19.17
C HIS A 204 -26.06 -15.51 17.80
N ASP A 205 -26.21 -14.23 17.49
CA ASP A 205 -25.70 -13.65 16.23
C ASP A 205 -24.18 -13.79 16.15
N PRO A 206 -23.61 -14.54 15.18
CA PRO A 206 -22.18 -14.74 15.04
C PRO A 206 -21.49 -13.54 14.36
N LYS A 207 -22.01 -12.32 14.54
CA LYS A 207 -21.47 -11.07 14.03
C LYS A 207 -19.98 -10.83 14.38
N PRO A 208 -19.45 -11.17 15.57
CA PRO A 208 -18.02 -11.08 15.84
C PRO A 208 -17.15 -11.98 14.94
N LEU A 209 -17.65 -13.18 14.62
CA LEU A 209 -16.97 -14.10 13.70
C LEU A 209 -16.95 -13.53 12.27
N ARG A 210 -18.04 -12.89 11.84
CA ARG A 210 -18.08 -12.16 10.56
C ARG A 210 -16.98 -11.10 10.50
N TYR A 211 -16.89 -10.28 11.54
CA TYR A 211 -15.86 -9.23 11.62
C TYR A 211 -14.44 -9.81 11.66
N HIS A 212 -14.22 -10.92 12.35
CA HIS A 212 -12.93 -11.62 12.34
C HIS A 212 -12.56 -12.11 10.94
N LEU A 213 -13.51 -12.72 10.21
CA LEU A 213 -13.29 -13.18 8.83
C LEU A 213 -13.05 -12.03 7.86
N GLU A 214 -13.82 -10.94 7.98
CA GLU A 214 -13.60 -9.72 7.21
C GLU A 214 -12.23 -9.09 7.54
N ALA A 215 -11.79 -9.17 8.81
CA ALA A 215 -10.50 -8.67 9.30
C ALA A 215 -9.30 -9.47 8.74
N GLU A 216 -9.37 -10.79 8.71
CA GLU A 216 -8.27 -11.66 8.25
C GLU A 216 -8.27 -11.91 6.73
N HIS A 217 -9.43 -11.90 6.09
CA HIS A 217 -9.58 -12.38 4.72
C HIS A 217 -10.30 -11.41 3.77
N GLY A 218 -10.66 -10.21 4.22
CA GLY A 218 -11.34 -9.20 3.39
C GLY A 218 -12.67 -9.71 2.81
N ASN A 219 -12.99 -9.33 1.58
CA ASN A 219 -14.23 -9.74 0.88
C ASN A 219 -14.14 -11.12 0.21
N THR A 220 -13.22 -11.97 0.65
CA THR A 220 -13.06 -13.33 0.09
C THR A 220 -14.25 -14.23 0.42
N PHE A 221 -15.06 -13.85 1.42
CA PHE A 221 -16.23 -14.60 1.86
C PHE A 221 -17.49 -13.73 1.86
N GLY A 222 -18.58 -14.23 1.24
CA GLY A 222 -19.93 -13.68 1.36
C GLY A 222 -20.63 -14.18 2.63
N TRP A 223 -21.57 -13.39 3.14
CA TRP A 223 -22.27 -13.66 4.40
C TRP A 223 -23.77 -13.44 4.26
N ASP A 224 -24.55 -14.52 4.31
CA ASP A 224 -26.01 -14.49 4.20
C ASP A 224 -26.67 -14.98 5.49
N TYR A 225 -27.56 -14.18 6.06
CA TYR A 225 -28.44 -14.64 7.13
C TYR A 225 -29.59 -15.43 6.53
N LEU A 226 -29.63 -16.74 6.76
CA LEU A 226 -30.71 -17.61 6.31
C LEU A 226 -31.87 -17.65 7.32
N GLU A 227 -31.58 -17.42 8.61
CA GLU A 227 -32.58 -17.36 9.68
C GLU A 227 -32.07 -16.46 10.82
N GLN A 228 -32.94 -15.58 11.32
CA GLN A 228 -32.64 -14.61 12.39
C GLN A 228 -33.74 -14.70 13.45
N GLY A 229 -33.42 -15.27 14.61
CA GLY A 229 -34.33 -15.42 15.73
C GLY A 229 -33.65 -15.11 17.07
N PRO A 230 -34.41 -14.94 18.17
CA PRO A 230 -33.85 -14.55 19.46
C PRO A 230 -32.91 -15.59 20.08
N GLU A 231 -33.07 -16.89 19.75
CA GLU A 231 -32.28 -18.01 20.28
C GLU A 231 -31.67 -18.90 19.19
N TRP A 232 -31.89 -18.57 17.91
CA TRP A 232 -31.44 -19.40 16.80
C TRP A 232 -31.05 -18.55 15.59
N TRP A 233 -29.81 -18.75 15.14
CA TRP A 233 -29.21 -18.04 14.02
C TRP A 233 -28.66 -19.04 13.02
N LYS A 234 -29.04 -18.87 11.76
CA LYS A 234 -28.50 -19.65 10.63
C LYS A 234 -27.82 -18.71 9.65
N VAL A 235 -26.52 -18.89 9.49
CA VAL A 235 -25.68 -18.05 8.63
C VAL A 235 -24.99 -18.90 7.59
N LYS A 236 -24.97 -18.44 6.34
CA LYS A 236 -24.21 -19.06 5.25
C LYS A 236 -23.01 -18.19 4.89
N ILE A 237 -21.83 -18.78 4.92
CA ILE A 237 -20.54 -18.19 4.57
C ILE A 237 -20.10 -18.78 3.24
N THR A 238 -19.94 -17.98 2.19
CA THR A 238 -19.62 -18.49 0.83
C THR A 238 -18.26 -17.98 0.38
N ARG A 239 -17.32 -18.85 -0.01
CA ARG A 239 -16.02 -18.41 -0.56
C ARG A 239 -16.20 -17.92 -1.99
N ALA A 240 -15.71 -16.74 -2.32
CA ALA A 240 -15.77 -16.18 -3.67
C ALA A 240 -14.90 -17.00 -4.65
N ILE A 241 -15.32 -17.10 -5.92
CA ILE A 241 -14.54 -17.76 -6.98
C ILE A 241 -13.35 -16.86 -7.36
N ALA A 242 -12.13 -17.41 -7.30
CA ALA A 242 -10.91 -16.73 -7.73
C ALA A 242 -11.01 -16.45 -9.25
N GLY A 243 -11.16 -15.17 -9.58
CA GLY A 243 -11.52 -14.69 -10.91
C GLY A 243 -12.49 -13.50 -10.88
N ASN A 244 -13.07 -13.19 -9.72
CA ASN A 244 -14.00 -12.06 -9.59
C ASN A 244 -13.82 -11.24 -8.30
N ASN A 245 -12.58 -10.97 -7.88
CA ASN A 245 -12.28 -10.05 -6.78
C ASN A 245 -11.71 -8.72 -7.30
N ALA A 246 -12.55 -7.97 -7.99
CA ALA A 246 -12.53 -6.51 -7.96
C ALA A 246 -13.36 -5.97 -6.77
N GLY A 247 -13.36 -6.69 -5.64
CA GLY A 247 -14.19 -6.45 -4.47
C GLY A 247 -13.42 -5.78 -3.34
N ALA A 248 -13.17 -4.47 -3.48
CA ALA A 248 -12.70 -3.48 -2.50
C ALA A 248 -12.19 -3.98 -1.13
N ASN A 249 -10.88 -3.91 -0.88
CA ASN A 249 -10.26 -4.07 0.44
C ASN A 249 -10.74 -2.95 1.38
N ILE A 250 -11.89 -3.16 2.05
CA ILE A 250 -12.55 -2.18 2.93
C ILE A 250 -12.33 -2.57 4.40
N LEU A 251 -12.11 -1.58 5.27
CA LEU A 251 -12.01 -1.70 6.72
C LEU A 251 -12.94 -0.70 7.40
N ASP A 252 -13.91 -1.17 8.18
CA ASP A 252 -14.70 -0.31 9.06
C ASP A 252 -13.96 -0.07 10.38
N VAL A 253 -13.38 1.12 10.51
CA VAL A 253 -12.56 1.54 11.66
C VAL A 253 -13.43 1.78 12.90
N THR A 254 -14.74 2.01 12.74
CA THR A 254 -15.67 2.24 13.87
C THR A 254 -15.85 0.99 14.73
N GLN A 255 -15.63 -0.20 14.16
CA GLN A 255 -15.79 -1.48 14.85
C GLN A 255 -14.53 -1.90 15.64
N LEU A 256 -13.42 -1.18 15.48
CA LEU A 256 -12.16 -1.48 16.17
C LEU A 256 -12.08 -0.74 17.51
N ALA A 257 -11.50 -1.38 18.53
CA ALA A 257 -11.19 -0.71 19.78
C ALA A 257 -10.22 0.47 19.51
N PRO A 258 -10.33 1.61 20.21
CA PRO A 258 -9.51 2.80 19.91
C PRO A 258 -8.00 2.55 19.80
N ARG A 259 -7.45 1.68 20.67
CA ARG A 259 -6.03 1.31 20.67
C ARG A 259 -5.61 0.42 19.50
N GLU A 260 -6.56 -0.23 18.83
CA GLU A 260 -6.33 -1.20 17.75
C GLU A 260 -6.53 -0.57 16.36
N LYS A 261 -7.16 0.62 16.28
CA LYS A 261 -7.46 1.33 15.02
C LYS A 261 -6.23 1.52 14.14
N HIS A 262 -5.25 2.30 14.58
CA HIS A 262 -4.08 2.63 13.78
C HIS A 262 -3.21 1.38 13.51
N PRO A 263 -2.86 0.53 14.50
CA PRO A 263 -2.06 -0.67 14.24
C PRO A 263 -2.66 -1.58 13.15
N THR A 264 -3.99 -1.77 13.15
CA THR A 264 -4.69 -2.56 12.14
C THR A 264 -4.59 -1.92 10.75
N ILE A 265 -4.77 -0.61 10.66
CA ILE A 265 -4.67 0.13 9.38
C ILE A 265 -3.27 0.03 8.80
N PHE A 266 -2.22 0.24 9.62
CA PHE A 266 -0.83 0.12 9.19
C PHE A 266 -0.51 -1.30 8.74
N SER A 267 -0.90 -2.31 9.52
CA SER A 267 -0.70 -3.72 9.16
C SER A 267 -1.34 -4.05 7.80
N ARG A 268 -2.59 -3.64 7.59
CA ARG A 268 -3.29 -3.82 6.31
C ARG A 268 -2.62 -3.07 5.17
N TYR A 269 -2.18 -1.84 5.40
CA TYR A 269 -1.46 -1.06 4.40
C TYR A 269 -0.11 -1.70 4.01
N HIS A 270 0.65 -2.21 4.98
CA HIS A 270 1.93 -2.88 4.71
C HIS A 270 1.76 -4.16 3.90
N ALA A 271 0.66 -4.90 4.13
CA ALA A 271 0.31 -6.10 3.38
C ALA A 271 -0.10 -5.83 1.92
N LEU A 272 -0.43 -4.58 1.55
CA LEU A 272 -0.73 -4.21 0.17
C LEU A 272 0.47 -4.43 -0.75
N GLN A 273 0.21 -4.92 -1.95
CA GLN A 273 1.15 -4.84 -3.06
C GLN A 273 1.16 -3.42 -3.67
N ALA A 274 2.19 -3.14 -4.46
CA ALA A 274 2.28 -1.91 -5.24
C ALA A 274 1.03 -1.73 -6.13
N GLY A 275 0.37 -0.58 -6.03
CA GLY A 275 -0.84 -0.27 -6.78
C GLY A 275 -2.16 -0.73 -6.12
N GLU A 276 -2.10 -1.54 -5.06
CA GLU A 276 -3.29 -1.94 -4.32
C GLU A 276 -3.77 -0.84 -3.36
N SER A 277 -5.07 -0.87 -3.06
CA SER A 277 -5.72 0.10 -2.17
C SER A 277 -6.37 -0.56 -0.97
N LEU A 278 -6.41 0.16 0.15
CA LEU A 278 -7.22 -0.10 1.34
C LEU A 278 -8.22 1.05 1.51
N THR A 279 -9.51 0.76 1.61
CA THR A 279 -10.55 1.74 1.91
C THR A 279 -10.93 1.67 3.39
N ILE A 280 -10.75 2.75 4.14
CA ILE A 280 -11.19 2.85 5.53
C ILE A 280 -12.54 3.57 5.60
N HIS A 281 -13.45 3.10 6.44
CA HIS A 281 -14.68 3.80 6.83
C HIS A 281 -14.54 4.24 8.28
N ASN A 282 -14.81 5.51 8.57
CA ASN A 282 -14.69 6.09 9.90
C ASN A 282 -15.88 7.02 10.19
N ASP A 283 -16.15 7.25 11.48
CA ASP A 283 -17.22 8.13 11.98
C ASP A 283 -16.79 9.60 12.10
N HIS A 284 -15.52 9.89 11.86
CA HIS A 284 -14.95 11.23 11.83
C HIS A 284 -13.84 11.32 10.77
N ASP A 285 -13.40 12.54 10.46
CA ASP A 285 -12.28 12.78 9.54
C ASP A 285 -10.99 12.10 10.06
N PRO A 286 -10.43 11.11 9.33
CA PRO A 286 -9.20 10.44 9.72
C PRO A 286 -7.94 11.25 9.38
N LYS A 287 -8.02 12.58 9.23
CA LYS A 287 -6.88 13.48 9.03
C LYS A 287 -5.69 13.28 10.00
N PRO A 288 -5.86 13.00 11.31
CA PRO A 288 -4.72 12.69 12.18
C PRO A 288 -3.96 11.43 11.74
N LEU A 289 -4.67 10.40 11.28
CA LEU A 289 -4.08 9.17 10.76
C LEU A 289 -3.31 9.44 9.45
N TYR A 290 -3.82 10.29 8.57
CA TYR A 290 -3.09 10.73 7.37
C TYR A 290 -1.72 11.32 7.72
N TYR A 291 -1.67 12.27 8.66
CA TYR A 291 -0.40 12.89 9.06
C TYR A 291 0.55 11.90 9.76
N GLN A 292 0.01 10.95 10.53
CA GLN A 292 0.83 9.90 11.12
C GLN A 292 1.45 9.00 10.04
N MET A 293 0.66 8.52 9.08
CA MET A 293 1.16 7.71 7.97
C MET A 293 2.20 8.47 7.14
N GLN A 294 1.98 9.77 6.92
CA GLN A 294 2.95 10.64 6.25
C GLN A 294 4.27 10.74 7.03
N GLY A 295 4.22 10.94 8.34
CA GLY A 295 5.40 11.07 9.19
C GLY A 295 6.23 9.78 9.27
N GLU A 296 5.57 8.62 9.29
CA GLU A 296 6.23 7.32 9.41
C GLU A 296 6.75 6.77 8.07
N MET A 297 6.02 7.00 6.98
CA MET A 297 6.27 6.33 5.70
C MET A 297 6.59 7.27 4.54
N GLY A 298 6.45 8.59 4.70
CA GLY A 298 6.68 9.56 3.64
C GLY A 298 5.68 9.45 2.49
N ASP A 299 6.12 9.73 1.27
CA ASP A 299 5.25 9.82 0.09
C ASP A 299 5.12 8.53 -0.71
N VAL A 300 4.84 7.43 -0.01
CA VAL A 300 4.68 6.10 -0.62
C VAL A 300 3.22 5.69 -0.84
N PHE A 301 2.26 6.58 -0.59
CA PHE A 301 0.83 6.32 -0.74
C PHE A 301 0.08 7.54 -1.29
N THR A 302 -1.15 7.30 -1.77
CA THR A 302 -2.13 8.36 -2.07
C THR A 302 -3.31 8.29 -1.10
N TRP A 303 -3.97 9.43 -0.85
CA TRP A 303 -5.09 9.54 0.08
C TRP A 303 -6.31 10.13 -0.60
N GLU A 304 -7.34 9.31 -0.83
CA GLU A 304 -8.54 9.72 -1.55
C GLU A 304 -9.77 9.66 -0.66
N TYR A 305 -10.44 10.79 -0.45
CA TYR A 305 -11.79 10.76 0.12
C TYR A 305 -12.79 10.29 -0.94
N THR A 306 -13.39 9.12 -0.71
CA THR A 306 -14.49 8.61 -1.53
C THR A 306 -15.86 9.04 -1.00
N GLU A 307 -15.93 9.44 0.28
CA GLU A 307 -17.12 10.05 0.90
C GLU A 307 -16.69 11.00 2.03
N GLN A 308 -17.27 12.21 2.03
CA GLN A 308 -17.10 13.22 3.08
C GLN A 308 -18.47 13.68 3.55
N GLY A 309 -18.85 13.27 4.76
CA GLY A 309 -20.13 13.64 5.33
C GLY A 309 -20.05 13.71 6.85
N PRO A 310 -21.02 14.38 7.50
CA PRO A 310 -21.00 14.55 8.94
C PRO A 310 -21.15 13.21 9.70
N GLN A 311 -21.58 12.14 9.02
CA GLN A 311 -21.79 10.81 9.59
C GLN A 311 -20.74 9.78 9.16
N TRP A 312 -20.23 9.88 7.93
CA TRP A 312 -19.33 8.89 7.35
C TRP A 312 -18.19 9.55 6.59
N TRP A 313 -16.99 9.03 6.84
CA TRP A 313 -15.76 9.38 6.16
C TRP A 313 -15.19 8.11 5.54
N LYS A 314 -15.18 8.05 4.22
CA LYS A 314 -14.59 6.93 3.49
C LYS A 314 -13.32 7.40 2.79
N VAL A 315 -12.20 6.76 3.10
CA VAL A 315 -10.90 7.10 2.55
C VAL A 315 -10.28 5.88 1.89
N LYS A 316 -9.89 6.00 0.63
CA LYS A 316 -9.12 5.01 -0.10
C LYS A 316 -7.64 5.39 -0.08
N ILE A 317 -6.84 4.56 0.58
CA ILE A 317 -5.39 4.66 0.72
C ILE A 317 -4.77 3.72 -0.30
N THR A 318 -3.99 4.23 -1.24
CA THR A 318 -3.37 3.39 -2.30
C THR A 318 -1.86 3.40 -2.19
N LYS A 319 -1.22 2.22 -2.14
CA LYS A 319 0.23 2.08 -2.09
C LYS A 319 0.84 2.37 -3.45
N ARG A 320 1.78 3.31 -3.53
CA ARG A 320 2.46 3.67 -4.77
C ARG A 320 3.41 2.53 -5.21
N PRO A 321 3.62 2.32 -6.53
CA PRO A 321 4.62 1.38 -7.02
C PRO A 321 6.03 1.74 -6.55
N SER A 322 6.79 0.75 -6.10
CA SER A 322 8.18 0.92 -5.65
C SER A 322 9.05 1.51 -6.78
N GLY A 323 9.66 2.68 -6.53
CA GLY A 323 10.52 3.38 -7.50
C GLY A 323 9.85 4.54 -8.24
N GLN A 324 8.53 4.75 -8.10
CA GLN A 324 7.89 6.01 -8.47
C GLN A 324 8.03 6.97 -7.29
N GLY A 325 8.85 8.01 -7.47
CA GLY A 325 8.86 9.15 -6.55
C GLY A 325 7.49 9.84 -6.52
N ALA A 326 7.30 10.68 -5.51
CA ALA A 326 6.24 11.66 -5.51
C ALA A 326 6.28 12.49 -6.80
N GLU A 327 5.16 12.54 -7.53
CA GLU A 327 5.09 13.38 -8.72
C GLU A 327 5.27 14.85 -8.32
N THR A 328 6.10 15.55 -9.08
CA THR A 328 6.30 16.99 -8.92
C THR A 328 5.11 17.77 -9.50
N LEU A 329 4.92 19.02 -9.08
CA LEU A 329 3.89 19.89 -9.65
C LEU A 329 4.03 19.99 -11.18
N ALA A 330 5.27 20.10 -11.66
CA ALA A 330 5.59 20.11 -13.08
C ALA A 330 5.15 18.84 -13.78
N GLU A 331 5.53 17.66 -13.27
CA GLU A 331 5.18 16.37 -13.87
C GLU A 331 3.66 16.18 -13.98
N ILE A 332 2.91 16.60 -12.97
CA ILE A 332 1.45 16.53 -12.96
C ILE A 332 0.85 17.40 -14.08
N VAL A 333 1.33 18.63 -14.23
CA VAL A 333 0.83 19.59 -15.23
C VAL A 333 1.29 19.21 -16.64
N THR A 334 2.54 18.74 -16.80
CA THR A 334 3.06 18.24 -18.06
C THR A 334 2.28 17.03 -18.59
N LYS A 335 1.78 16.16 -17.70
CA LYS A 335 0.87 15.05 -18.07
C LYS A 335 -0.53 15.52 -18.42
N ASP A 336 -1.02 16.56 -17.75
CA ASP A 336 -2.35 17.11 -17.99
C ASP A 336 -2.43 18.61 -17.61
N MET A 337 -2.40 19.49 -18.62
CA MET A 337 -2.45 20.93 -18.41
C MET A 337 -3.70 21.41 -17.67
N ARG A 338 -4.80 20.65 -17.71
CA ARG A 338 -6.04 21.06 -17.02
C ARG A 338 -5.84 21.11 -15.50
N LYS A 339 -4.85 20.39 -14.98
CA LYS A 339 -4.48 20.41 -13.56
C LYS A 339 -3.80 21.70 -13.13
N ALA A 340 -3.28 22.50 -14.07
CA ALA A 340 -2.73 23.83 -13.78
C ALA A 340 -3.76 24.73 -13.09
N GLU A 341 -5.03 24.68 -13.51
CA GLU A 341 -6.11 25.50 -12.93
C GLU A 341 -6.37 25.17 -11.46
N VAL A 342 -6.23 23.88 -11.07
CA VAL A 342 -6.30 23.48 -9.66
C VAL A 342 -5.13 24.08 -8.89
N PHE A 343 -3.91 24.00 -9.42
CA PHE A 343 -2.75 24.58 -8.77
C PHE A 343 -2.84 26.11 -8.64
N LYS A 344 -3.27 26.83 -9.67
CA LYS A 344 -3.53 28.28 -9.62
C LYS A 344 -4.52 28.65 -8.52
N LYS A 345 -5.63 27.91 -8.40
CA LYS A 345 -6.65 28.14 -7.34
C LYS A 345 -6.05 28.09 -5.93
N TYR A 346 -5.04 27.25 -5.73
CA TYR A 346 -4.32 27.12 -4.45
C TYR A 346 -3.05 27.96 -4.38
N GLY A 347 -2.72 28.73 -5.43
CA GLY A 347 -1.47 29.45 -5.59
C GLY A 347 -0.24 28.54 -5.62
N LEU A 348 -0.37 27.28 -6.04
CA LEU A 348 0.77 26.37 -6.15
C LEU A 348 1.51 26.63 -7.47
N ASP A 349 2.78 27.03 -7.35
CA ASP A 349 3.63 27.42 -8.47
C ASP A 349 4.21 26.18 -9.19
N PHE A 350 3.54 25.76 -10.25
CA PHE A 350 3.93 24.62 -11.08
C PHE A 350 4.92 24.96 -12.20
N CYS A 351 5.20 26.26 -12.44
CA CYS A 351 6.03 26.71 -13.55
C CYS A 351 7.46 27.00 -13.12
N CYS A 352 7.67 27.78 -12.06
CA CYS A 352 8.98 28.19 -11.56
C CYS A 352 9.49 27.23 -10.48
N ASN A 353 8.62 26.83 -9.56
CA ASN A 353 8.91 25.84 -8.51
C ASN A 353 8.33 24.46 -8.83
N GLY A 354 8.18 24.14 -10.11
CA GLY A 354 7.59 22.90 -10.60
C GLY A 354 8.28 21.62 -10.13
N HIS A 355 9.56 21.70 -9.71
CA HIS A 355 10.33 20.58 -9.16
C HIS A 355 9.87 20.14 -7.76
N LEU A 356 9.12 20.97 -7.04
CA LEU A 356 8.56 20.60 -5.75
C LEU A 356 7.47 19.55 -5.94
N THR A 357 7.39 18.61 -5.00
CA THR A 357 6.23 17.74 -4.88
C THR A 357 5.03 18.54 -4.40
N MET A 358 3.84 18.08 -4.74
CA MET A 358 2.60 18.70 -4.25
C MET A 358 2.56 18.79 -2.72
N ARG A 359 3.11 17.81 -2.01
CA ARG A 359 3.15 17.79 -0.54
C ARG A 359 4.07 18.87 0.01
N GLU A 360 5.26 19.05 -0.56
CA GLU A 360 6.19 20.11 -0.18
C GLU A 360 5.58 21.50 -0.44
N ALA A 361 5.00 21.69 -1.63
CA ALA A 361 4.38 22.96 -2.00
C ALA A 361 3.15 23.29 -1.13
N CYS A 362 2.32 22.30 -0.81
CA CYS A 362 1.20 22.47 0.13
C CYS A 362 1.69 22.77 1.55
N ALA A 363 2.72 22.07 2.04
CA ALA A 363 3.28 22.29 3.36
C ALA A 363 3.84 23.71 3.52
N ALA A 364 4.55 24.23 2.50
CA ALA A 364 5.08 25.58 2.49
C ALA A 364 3.98 26.67 2.58
N LYS A 365 2.78 26.38 2.04
CA LYS A 365 1.63 27.30 2.07
C LYS A 365 0.59 26.98 3.17
N GLY A 366 0.84 25.98 4.03
CA GLY A 366 -0.12 25.55 5.05
C GLY A 366 -1.42 24.98 4.48
N LEU A 367 -1.39 24.44 3.27
CA LEU A 367 -2.54 23.88 2.57
C LEU A 367 -2.76 22.41 2.92
N ASP A 368 -4.03 21.99 2.85
CA ASP A 368 -4.39 20.59 2.98
C ASP A 368 -4.17 19.86 1.66
N VAL A 369 -3.05 19.15 1.55
CA VAL A 369 -2.69 18.40 0.35
C VAL A 369 -3.74 17.34 -0.03
N THR A 370 -4.48 16.78 0.93
CA THR A 370 -5.52 15.78 0.61
C THR A 370 -6.67 16.40 -0.16
N ARG A 371 -6.98 17.67 0.12
CA ARG A 371 -7.99 18.43 -0.61
C ARG A 371 -7.52 18.79 -2.03
N VAL A 372 -6.26 19.17 -2.18
CA VAL A 372 -5.66 19.45 -3.50
C VAL A 372 -5.64 18.17 -4.35
N GLU A 373 -5.22 17.03 -3.78
CA GLU A 373 -5.25 15.72 -4.42
C GLU A 373 -6.63 15.34 -4.95
N GLN A 374 -7.67 15.62 -4.15
CA GLN A 374 -9.04 15.34 -4.55
C GLN A 374 -9.48 16.20 -5.73
N GLU A 375 -9.25 17.51 -5.69
CA GLU A 375 -9.66 18.41 -6.78
C GLU A 375 -8.94 18.09 -8.09
N LEU A 376 -7.67 17.68 -8.04
CA LEU A 376 -6.93 17.20 -9.21
C LEU A 376 -7.61 15.97 -9.85
N ARG A 377 -8.11 15.03 -9.04
CA ARG A 377 -8.83 13.84 -9.54
C ARG A 377 -10.21 14.18 -10.07
N GLU A 378 -10.86 15.18 -9.49
CA GLU A 378 -12.15 15.66 -9.99
C GLU A 378 -11.97 16.32 -11.37
N ALA A 379 -10.87 17.04 -11.59
CA ALA A 379 -10.51 17.57 -12.91
C ALA A 379 -10.34 16.47 -13.98
N ASP A 380 -9.87 15.27 -13.59
CA ASP A 380 -9.78 14.12 -14.52
C ASP A 380 -11.15 13.69 -15.07
N LYS A 381 -12.23 13.87 -14.28
CA LYS A 381 -13.59 13.41 -14.62
C LYS A 381 -14.33 14.36 -15.57
N VAL A 382 -13.86 15.61 -15.70
CA VAL A 382 -14.48 16.59 -16.59
C VAL A 382 -14.04 16.30 -18.03
N GLN A 383 -14.95 15.75 -18.85
CA GLN A 383 -14.78 15.66 -20.30
C GLN A 383 -14.85 17.08 -20.91
N SER A 384 -13.73 17.77 -20.93
CA SER A 384 -13.57 19.04 -21.65
C SER A 384 -12.20 19.06 -22.32
N SER A 385 -12.22 19.36 -23.62
CA SER A 385 -11.10 19.63 -24.55
C SER A 385 -9.84 18.79 -24.35
N THR A 386 -9.50 17.97 -25.35
CA THR A 386 -8.21 17.26 -25.44
C THR A 386 -7.07 18.20 -25.06
N ALA A 387 -6.44 17.97 -23.91
CA ALA A 387 -5.25 18.70 -23.52
C ALA A 387 -4.20 18.52 -24.62
N LEU A 388 -3.53 19.61 -25.03
CA LEU A 388 -2.48 19.50 -26.02
C LEU A 388 -1.32 18.67 -25.44
N PRO A 389 -0.79 17.68 -26.18
CA PRO A 389 0.23 16.78 -25.67
C PRO A 389 1.62 17.44 -25.76
N TYR A 390 1.83 18.54 -25.05
CA TYR A 390 3.08 19.31 -25.09
C TYR A 390 4.31 18.44 -24.83
N ASN A 391 4.18 17.44 -23.95
CA ASN A 391 5.27 16.51 -23.66
C ASN A 391 5.58 15.53 -24.80
N GLU A 392 4.72 15.38 -25.79
CA GLU A 392 4.97 14.51 -26.96
C GLU A 392 5.56 15.29 -28.13
N TRP A 393 5.56 16.62 -28.06
CA TRP A 393 6.08 17.45 -29.14
C TRP A 393 7.61 17.39 -29.23
N ASN A 394 8.10 17.42 -30.46
CA ASN A 394 9.52 17.62 -30.72
C ASN A 394 9.93 19.02 -30.24
N ILE A 395 11.10 19.13 -29.63
CA ILE A 395 11.55 20.37 -28.99
C ILE A 395 11.83 21.52 -29.98
N ASP A 396 12.12 21.21 -31.25
CA ASP A 396 12.23 22.19 -32.34
C ASP A 396 10.88 22.85 -32.64
N PHE A 397 9.82 22.04 -32.72
CA PHE A 397 8.44 22.52 -32.88
C PHE A 397 7.92 23.23 -31.63
N LEU A 398 8.20 22.73 -30.42
CA LEU A 398 7.78 23.37 -29.18
C LEU A 398 8.37 24.77 -29.04
N ALA A 399 9.64 24.97 -29.40
CA ALA A 399 10.25 26.29 -29.45
C ALA A 399 9.53 27.23 -30.42
N ASP A 400 9.17 26.75 -31.62
CA ASP A 400 8.37 27.55 -32.57
C ASP A 400 6.98 27.88 -32.01
N PHE A 401 6.33 26.94 -31.34
CA PHE A 401 5.02 27.17 -30.72
C PHE A 401 5.08 28.26 -29.66
N ILE A 402 6.08 28.22 -28.77
CA ILE A 402 6.26 29.21 -27.69
C ILE A 402 6.42 30.61 -28.27
N VAL A 403 7.27 30.78 -29.29
CA VAL A 403 7.47 32.08 -29.96
C VAL A 403 6.18 32.59 -30.61
N ASN A 404 5.48 31.73 -31.35
CA ASN A 404 4.30 32.14 -32.12
C ASN A 404 3.04 32.31 -31.27
N THR A 405 3.03 31.80 -30.04
CA THR A 405 1.88 31.86 -29.14
C THR A 405 2.15 32.83 -28.00
N HIS A 406 3.09 32.51 -27.12
CA HIS A 406 3.33 33.23 -25.88
C HIS A 406 4.15 34.50 -26.11
N HIS A 407 5.26 34.43 -26.86
CA HIS A 407 6.06 35.64 -27.11
C HIS A 407 5.29 36.65 -27.98
N ALA A 408 4.52 36.16 -28.94
CA ALA A 408 3.60 37.00 -29.73
C ALA A 408 2.53 37.65 -28.85
N PHE A 409 1.96 36.92 -27.88
CA PHE A 409 1.02 37.46 -26.90
C PHE A 409 1.67 38.55 -26.04
N LEU A 410 2.85 38.30 -25.47
CA LEU A 410 3.57 39.26 -24.62
C LEU A 410 3.86 40.56 -25.38
N ARG A 411 4.40 40.48 -26.59
CA ARG A 411 4.68 41.65 -27.45
C ARG A 411 3.44 42.47 -27.77
N LYS A 412 2.30 41.80 -27.95
CA LYS A 412 1.03 42.46 -28.26
C LYS A 412 0.43 43.14 -27.03
N ASN A 413 0.46 42.50 -25.86
CA ASN A 413 -0.34 42.91 -24.71
C ASN A 413 0.43 43.75 -23.69
N LEU A 414 1.72 43.47 -23.43
CA LEU A 414 2.52 44.21 -22.44
C LEU A 414 2.53 45.74 -22.66
N PRO A 415 2.65 46.26 -23.91
CA PRO A 415 2.61 47.70 -24.13
C PRO A 415 1.30 48.35 -23.72
N GLU A 416 0.17 47.66 -23.90
CA GLU A 416 -1.15 48.14 -23.51
C GLU A 416 -1.34 48.02 -21.99
N ILE A 417 -0.94 46.90 -21.39
CA ILE A 417 -0.97 46.68 -19.94
C ILE A 417 -0.19 47.79 -19.22
N ARG A 418 1.02 48.10 -19.69
CA ARG A 418 1.85 49.17 -19.12
C ARG A 418 1.17 50.53 -19.19
N LYS A 419 0.51 50.87 -20.30
CA LYS A 419 -0.23 52.13 -20.44
C LYS A 419 -1.39 52.20 -19.45
N TYR A 420 -2.18 51.13 -19.33
CA TYR A 420 -3.30 51.08 -18.41
C TYR A 420 -2.85 51.10 -16.95
N ALA A 421 -1.78 50.38 -16.59
CA ALA A 421 -1.21 50.36 -15.25
C ALA A 421 -0.79 51.77 -14.81
N ALA A 422 -0.07 52.50 -15.68
CA ALA A 422 0.31 53.88 -15.41
C ALA A 422 -0.92 54.79 -15.25
N LYS A 423 -1.90 54.66 -16.14
CA LYS A 423 -3.12 55.48 -16.11
C LYS A 423 -3.96 55.25 -14.86
N VAL A 424 -4.18 54.00 -14.50
CA VAL A 424 -5.00 53.59 -13.34
C VAL A 424 -4.30 53.99 -12.04
N ALA A 425 -2.98 53.78 -11.93
CA ALA A 425 -2.21 54.25 -10.78
C ALA A 425 -2.23 55.78 -10.65
N GLN A 426 -2.19 56.53 -11.76
CA GLN A 426 -2.27 57.99 -11.73
C GLN A 426 -3.63 58.49 -11.25
N VAL A 427 -4.72 57.87 -11.69
CA VAL A 427 -6.09 58.36 -11.40
C VAL A 427 -6.60 57.85 -10.06
N HIS A 428 -6.34 56.59 -9.73
CA HIS A 428 -6.91 55.91 -8.55
C HIS A 428 -5.90 55.74 -7.41
N GLY A 429 -4.60 55.95 -7.64
CA GLY A 429 -3.54 55.66 -6.65
C GLY A 429 -3.65 56.42 -5.32
N GLN A 430 -4.38 57.54 -5.27
CA GLN A 430 -4.65 58.23 -4.00
C GLN A 430 -5.60 57.44 -3.09
N ASN A 431 -6.64 56.81 -3.65
CA ASN A 431 -7.61 56.01 -2.91
C ASN A 431 -7.17 54.54 -2.82
N HIS A 432 -6.33 54.10 -3.74
CA HIS A 432 -5.86 52.72 -3.95
C HIS A 432 -4.33 52.72 -4.06
N PRO A 433 -3.58 52.98 -2.97
CA PRO A 433 -2.14 53.19 -2.99
C PRO A 433 -1.33 51.98 -3.49
N GLU A 434 -1.87 50.77 -3.38
CA GLU A 434 -1.30 49.54 -3.94
C GLU A 434 -1.08 49.62 -5.45
N LEU A 435 -1.88 50.41 -6.18
CA LEU A 435 -1.76 50.57 -7.63
C LEU A 435 -0.42 51.20 -8.05
N HIS A 436 0.21 51.99 -7.19
CA HIS A 436 1.56 52.51 -7.47
C HIS A 436 2.59 51.38 -7.50
N ARG A 437 2.45 50.39 -6.61
CA ARG A 437 3.32 49.21 -6.58
C ARG A 437 3.02 48.30 -7.77
N VAL A 438 1.75 48.06 -8.09
CA VAL A 438 1.33 47.29 -9.28
C VAL A 438 1.92 47.90 -10.55
N ASN A 439 1.82 49.22 -10.74
CA ASN A 439 2.40 49.88 -11.91
C ASN A 439 3.93 49.72 -11.99
N LYS A 440 4.63 49.79 -10.85
CA LYS A 440 6.08 49.55 -10.82
C LYS A 440 6.42 48.11 -11.21
N LEU A 441 5.71 47.12 -10.66
CA LEU A 441 5.91 45.70 -10.98
C LEU A 441 5.66 45.41 -12.46
N VAL A 442 4.60 45.99 -13.06
CA VAL A 442 4.32 45.87 -14.49
C VAL A 442 5.46 46.43 -15.35
N GLN A 443 6.07 47.54 -14.95
CA GLN A 443 7.23 48.09 -15.67
C GLN A 443 8.47 47.19 -15.55
N GLU A 444 8.69 46.59 -14.39
CA GLU A 444 9.78 45.64 -14.17
C GLU A 444 9.59 44.37 -15.01
N VAL A 445 8.37 43.82 -15.06
CA VAL A 445 8.01 42.66 -15.90
C VAL A 445 8.20 42.98 -17.40
N ASP A 446 7.71 44.14 -17.86
CA ASP A 446 7.88 44.60 -19.25
C ASP A 446 9.37 44.72 -19.64
N ALA A 447 10.17 45.30 -18.74
CA ALA A 447 11.61 45.46 -18.96
C ALA A 447 12.35 44.11 -19.00
N GLU A 448 12.02 43.19 -18.10
CA GLU A 448 12.60 41.84 -18.07
C GLU A 448 12.26 41.07 -19.35
N PHE A 449 10.99 40.99 -19.76
CA PHE A 449 10.62 40.30 -21.00
C PHE A 449 11.20 40.97 -22.26
N THR A 450 11.28 42.30 -22.29
CA THR A 450 11.89 43.02 -23.43
C THR A 450 13.36 42.64 -23.62
N ALA A 451 14.09 42.37 -22.54
CA ALA A 451 15.47 41.93 -22.59
C ALA A 451 15.61 40.42 -22.81
N HIS A 452 14.70 39.63 -22.24
CA HIS A 452 14.74 38.18 -22.18
C HIS A 452 14.37 37.49 -23.51
N LEU A 453 13.22 37.85 -24.11
CA LEU A 453 12.70 37.15 -25.29
C LEU A 453 13.68 37.15 -26.49
N PRO A 454 14.46 38.22 -26.76
CA PRO A 454 15.47 38.19 -27.81
C PRO A 454 16.60 37.19 -27.56
N GLU A 455 17.01 36.96 -26.31
CA GLU A 455 18.06 35.97 -25.99
C GLU A 455 17.56 34.57 -26.34
N GLU A 456 16.30 34.29 -26.03
CA GLU A 456 15.70 33.00 -26.37
C GLU A 456 15.56 32.80 -27.88
N GLU A 457 15.00 33.81 -28.57
CA GLU A 457 14.66 33.69 -30.00
C GLU A 457 15.86 33.73 -30.93
N HIS A 458 16.92 34.46 -30.58
CA HIS A 458 18.10 34.61 -31.44
C HIS A 458 19.23 33.65 -31.09
N ASN A 459 19.29 33.18 -29.83
CA ASN A 459 20.39 32.35 -29.37
C ASN A 459 19.90 30.99 -28.85
N MET A 460 19.03 30.94 -27.84
CA MET A 460 18.66 29.69 -27.15
C MET A 460 17.91 28.71 -28.07
N PHE A 461 16.78 29.14 -28.62
CA PHE A 461 15.92 28.29 -29.45
C PHE A 461 16.59 27.91 -30.78
N PRO A 462 17.33 28.81 -31.48
CA PRO A 462 18.13 28.39 -32.63
C PRO A 462 19.16 27.31 -32.29
N TYR A 463 19.83 27.40 -31.14
CA TYR A 463 20.76 26.36 -30.71
C TYR A 463 20.05 25.04 -30.42
N ILE A 464 18.90 25.05 -29.74
CA ILE A 464 18.07 23.85 -29.52
C ILE A 464 17.70 23.19 -30.86
N LYS A 465 17.31 23.98 -31.86
CA LYS A 465 17.01 23.47 -33.21
C LYS A 465 18.25 22.88 -33.90
N GLN A 466 19.42 23.47 -33.71
CA GLN A 466 20.68 22.91 -34.20
C GLN A 466 21.01 21.57 -33.54
N LEU A 467 20.79 21.41 -32.23
CA LEU A 467 20.94 20.13 -31.54
C LEU A 467 20.04 19.05 -32.16
N VAL A 468 18.77 19.37 -32.40
CA VAL A 468 17.81 18.44 -33.04
C VAL A 468 18.26 18.07 -34.45
N ALA A 469 18.67 19.06 -35.26
CA ALA A 469 19.14 18.82 -36.63
C ALA A 469 20.41 17.96 -36.64
N ALA A 470 21.37 18.25 -35.76
CA ALA A 470 22.61 17.48 -35.65
C ALA A 470 22.34 16.03 -35.23
N LYS A 471 21.44 15.80 -34.26
CA LYS A 471 21.06 14.46 -33.83
C LYS A 471 20.38 13.66 -34.95
N LYS A 472 19.47 14.30 -35.69
CA LYS A 472 18.79 13.67 -36.85
C LYS A 472 19.77 13.32 -37.98
N ALA A 473 20.82 14.10 -38.15
CA ALA A 473 21.82 13.92 -39.20
C ALA A 473 23.06 13.13 -38.75
N ASP A 474 23.08 12.60 -37.52
CA ASP A 474 24.24 11.92 -36.90
C ASP A 474 25.53 12.76 -36.96
N GLN A 475 25.39 14.06 -36.75
CA GLN A 475 26.49 15.04 -36.74
C GLN A 475 27.03 15.26 -35.33
N PRO A 476 28.29 15.72 -35.19
CA PRO A 476 28.86 16.04 -33.88
C PRO A 476 28.11 17.19 -33.20
N LEU A 477 28.30 17.33 -31.88
CA LEU A 477 27.71 18.39 -31.08
C LEU A 477 28.03 19.78 -31.70
N PRO A 478 27.02 20.59 -32.05
CA PRO A 478 27.25 21.95 -32.54
C PRO A 478 27.85 22.84 -31.46
N ALA A 479 28.72 23.75 -31.88
CA ALA A 479 29.32 24.73 -30.98
C ALA A 479 28.24 25.68 -30.41
N SER A 480 28.16 25.76 -29.09
CA SER A 480 27.24 26.67 -28.40
C SER A 480 27.70 28.13 -28.57
N PRO A 481 26.82 29.05 -29.00
CA PRO A 481 27.14 30.48 -29.11
C PRO A 481 27.24 31.19 -27.75
N MET A 482 26.85 30.49 -26.68
CA MET A 482 26.61 31.05 -25.33
C MET A 482 27.46 30.37 -24.26
N GLY A 483 28.54 29.68 -24.65
CA GLY A 483 29.39 28.94 -23.72
C GLY A 483 28.73 27.65 -23.25
N ARG A 484 28.74 27.38 -21.93
CA ARG A 484 28.11 26.16 -21.39
C ARG A 484 26.60 26.31 -21.42
N PHE A 485 25.93 25.50 -22.24
CA PHE A 485 24.48 25.52 -22.42
C PHE A 485 23.71 25.45 -21.10
N LYS A 486 24.14 24.58 -20.18
CA LYS A 486 23.56 24.46 -18.83
C LYS A 486 23.55 25.77 -18.05
N ASP A 487 24.62 26.57 -18.12
CA ASP A 487 24.72 27.82 -17.38
C ASP A 487 23.72 28.86 -17.93
N SER A 488 23.53 28.89 -19.26
CA SER A 488 22.55 29.75 -19.91
C SER A 488 21.12 29.34 -19.56
N LEU A 489 20.81 28.05 -19.52
CA LEU A 489 19.51 27.55 -19.06
C LEU A 489 19.22 27.96 -17.61
N GLU A 490 20.18 27.79 -16.71
CA GLU A 490 20.04 28.19 -15.29
C GLU A 490 19.81 29.71 -15.14
N ALA A 491 20.44 30.53 -15.98
CA ALA A 491 20.22 31.97 -16.00
C ALA A 491 18.79 32.33 -16.43
N LEU A 492 18.28 31.74 -17.52
CA LEU A 492 16.90 31.97 -17.99
C LEU A 492 15.87 31.52 -16.94
N VAL A 493 16.05 30.33 -16.36
CA VAL A 493 15.15 29.82 -15.29
C VAL A 493 15.13 30.78 -14.09
N LYS A 494 16.26 31.38 -13.73
CA LYS A 494 16.32 32.37 -12.65
C LYS A 494 15.56 33.65 -12.99
N GLU A 495 15.61 34.09 -14.24
CA GLU A 495 14.82 35.22 -14.73
C GLU A 495 13.31 34.89 -14.68
N HIS A 496 12.91 33.67 -15.04
CA HIS A 496 11.53 33.20 -14.89
C HIS A 496 11.03 33.22 -13.44
N VAL A 497 11.85 32.75 -12.49
CA VAL A 497 11.52 32.84 -11.06
C VAL A 497 11.31 34.30 -10.63
N SER A 498 12.15 35.22 -11.14
CA SER A 498 12.04 36.65 -10.88
C SER A 498 10.74 37.23 -11.42
N VAL A 499 10.34 36.89 -12.66
CA VAL A 499 9.07 37.33 -13.27
C VAL A 499 7.87 36.76 -12.54
N GLY A 500 7.85 35.45 -12.29
CA GLY A 500 6.76 34.77 -11.57
C GLY A 500 6.51 35.39 -10.20
N GLY A 501 7.57 35.67 -9.43
CA GLY A 501 7.43 36.33 -8.13
C GLY A 501 6.83 37.74 -8.19
N LYS A 502 7.05 38.48 -9.29
CA LYS A 502 6.41 39.80 -9.48
C LYS A 502 4.93 39.66 -9.83
N LEU A 503 4.57 38.66 -10.63
CA LEU A 503 3.17 38.37 -10.96
C LEU A 503 2.40 37.89 -9.72
N ASP A 504 3.00 37.03 -8.89
CA ASP A 504 2.46 36.65 -7.59
C ASP A 504 2.21 37.87 -6.69
N GLU A 505 3.16 38.82 -6.64
CA GLU A 505 3.00 40.06 -5.88
C GLU A 505 1.86 40.93 -6.43
N ILE A 506 1.72 41.02 -7.77
CA ILE A 506 0.59 41.71 -8.40
C ILE A 506 -0.73 41.02 -8.02
N GLY A 507 -0.83 39.69 -8.14
CA GLY A 507 -2.01 38.93 -7.74
C GLY A 507 -2.40 39.17 -6.28
N ALA A 508 -1.42 39.20 -5.38
CA ALA A 508 -1.66 39.48 -3.96
C ALA A 508 -2.15 40.92 -3.71
N LEU A 509 -1.50 41.92 -4.31
CA LEU A 509 -1.87 43.34 -4.15
C LEU A 509 -3.25 43.65 -4.71
N THR A 510 -3.65 42.94 -5.77
CA THR A 510 -4.95 43.11 -6.43
C THR A 510 -6.06 42.24 -5.83
N ASN A 511 -5.76 41.50 -4.75
CA ASN A 511 -6.67 40.53 -4.13
C ASN A 511 -7.26 39.54 -5.15
N GLY A 512 -6.38 38.93 -5.96
CA GLY A 512 -6.78 38.04 -7.05
C GLY A 512 -7.57 38.77 -8.13
N TYR A 513 -7.16 40.00 -8.47
CA TYR A 513 -7.81 40.84 -9.46
C TYR A 513 -9.29 41.16 -9.14
N ALA A 514 -9.63 41.26 -7.86
CA ALA A 514 -10.96 41.65 -7.42
C ALA A 514 -11.16 43.16 -7.63
N LEU A 515 -12.23 43.55 -8.33
CA LEU A 515 -12.50 44.96 -8.61
C LEU A 515 -13.11 45.68 -7.40
N PRO A 516 -12.59 46.86 -7.01
CA PRO A 516 -13.23 47.68 -5.99
C PRO A 516 -14.51 48.34 -6.52
N GLY A 517 -15.37 48.80 -5.59
CA GLY A 517 -16.67 49.39 -5.94
C GLY A 517 -16.61 50.68 -6.76
N ASP A 518 -15.48 51.38 -6.75
CA ASP A 518 -15.21 52.60 -7.52
C ASP A 518 -14.36 52.35 -8.78
N ALA A 519 -14.18 51.09 -9.19
CA ALA A 519 -13.45 50.73 -10.40
C ALA A 519 -14.10 51.32 -11.66
N CYS A 520 -13.33 52.08 -12.44
CA CYS A 520 -13.74 52.55 -13.76
C CYS A 520 -13.45 51.52 -14.86
N ALA A 521 -13.93 51.76 -16.08
CA ALA A 521 -13.71 50.85 -17.22
C ALA A 521 -12.23 50.55 -17.50
N SER A 522 -11.33 51.53 -17.35
CA SER A 522 -9.87 51.32 -17.52
C SER A 522 -9.27 50.46 -16.40
N TYR A 523 -9.80 50.57 -15.18
CA TYR A 523 -9.41 49.73 -14.05
C TYR A 523 -9.85 48.28 -14.34
N THR A 524 -11.11 48.07 -14.70
CA THR A 524 -11.65 46.75 -15.07
C THR A 524 -10.84 46.10 -16.20
N LEU A 525 -10.50 46.88 -17.23
CA LEU A 525 -9.70 46.40 -18.34
C LEU A 525 -8.28 46.01 -17.91
N LEU A 526 -7.62 46.82 -17.07
CA LEU A 526 -6.28 46.52 -16.56
C LEU A 526 -6.26 45.18 -15.82
N TYR A 527 -7.17 44.98 -14.87
CA TYR A 527 -7.20 43.76 -14.06
C TYR A 527 -7.47 42.52 -14.90
N ARG A 528 -8.35 42.61 -15.89
CA ARG A 528 -8.55 41.52 -16.86
C ARG A 528 -7.27 41.21 -17.64
N LEU A 529 -6.58 42.24 -18.16
CA LEU A 529 -5.35 42.02 -18.93
C LEU A 529 -4.19 41.51 -18.07
N LEU A 530 -4.11 41.91 -16.79
CA LEU A 530 -3.10 41.39 -15.86
C LEU A 530 -3.36 39.91 -15.55
N HIS A 531 -4.62 39.52 -15.34
CA HIS A 531 -4.99 38.12 -15.19
C HIS A 531 -4.65 37.30 -16.43
N GLU A 532 -4.99 37.80 -17.63
CA GLU A 532 -4.62 37.16 -18.91
C GLU A 532 -3.09 37.06 -19.09
N LEU A 533 -2.34 38.08 -18.66
CA LEU A 533 -0.87 38.07 -18.68
C LEU A 533 -0.30 37.01 -17.75
N GLU A 534 -0.77 36.94 -16.51
CA GLU A 534 -0.32 35.94 -15.53
C GLU A 534 -0.63 34.52 -16.02
N ASP A 535 -1.84 34.29 -16.52
CA ASP A 535 -2.25 32.99 -17.04
C ASP A 535 -1.37 32.51 -18.20
N ASP A 536 -1.13 33.38 -19.20
CA ASP A 536 -0.28 33.05 -20.35
C ASP A 536 1.18 32.84 -19.92
N THR A 537 1.70 33.71 -19.05
CA THR A 537 3.08 33.63 -18.56
C THR A 537 3.35 32.33 -17.79
N HIS A 538 2.42 31.88 -16.95
CA HIS A 538 2.58 30.62 -16.22
C HIS A 538 2.64 29.41 -17.15
N VAL A 539 1.82 29.39 -18.21
CA VAL A 539 1.87 28.32 -19.22
C VAL A 539 3.17 28.40 -20.02
N HIS A 540 3.53 29.59 -20.50
CA HIS A 540 4.78 29.87 -21.20
C HIS A 540 5.99 29.33 -20.43
N ILE A 541 6.20 29.82 -19.21
CA ILE A 541 7.34 29.43 -18.38
C ILE A 541 7.31 27.92 -18.06
N HIS A 542 6.12 27.34 -17.88
CA HIS A 542 6.03 25.90 -17.66
C HIS A 542 6.54 25.09 -18.87
N LEU A 543 6.13 25.46 -20.08
CA LEU A 543 6.58 24.80 -21.31
C LEU A 543 8.10 24.88 -21.46
N GLU A 544 8.71 25.98 -21.04
CA GLU A 544 10.16 26.16 -21.09
C GLU A 544 10.88 25.37 -20.00
N ASN A 545 10.62 25.72 -18.74
CA ASN A 545 11.35 25.20 -17.59
C ASN A 545 11.18 23.70 -17.40
N ASN A 546 9.99 23.16 -17.71
CA ASN A 546 9.63 21.79 -17.35
C ASN A 546 9.54 20.85 -18.53
N ILE A 547 9.56 21.35 -19.78
CA ILE A 547 9.49 20.51 -20.99
C ILE A 547 10.65 20.80 -21.94
N LEU A 548 10.76 22.03 -22.45
CA LEU A 548 11.74 22.38 -23.49
C LEU A 548 13.18 22.28 -22.99
N PHE A 549 13.50 22.97 -21.88
CA PHE A 549 14.86 23.05 -21.35
C PHE A 549 15.39 21.70 -20.84
N PRO A 550 14.63 20.90 -20.06
CA PRO A 550 15.10 19.60 -19.61
C PRO A 550 15.40 18.67 -20.79
N LYS A 551 14.50 18.59 -21.78
CA LYS A 551 14.70 17.76 -22.98
C LYS A 551 15.86 18.23 -23.84
N ALA A 552 16.05 19.54 -23.96
CA ALA A 552 17.21 20.09 -24.68
C ALA A 552 18.52 19.75 -23.98
N ALA A 553 18.57 19.84 -22.65
CA ALA A 553 19.74 19.46 -21.86
C ALA A 553 20.04 17.96 -21.94
N GLU A 554 19.01 17.10 -21.95
CA GLU A 554 19.17 15.66 -22.19
C GLU A 554 19.68 15.37 -23.60
N LEU A 555 19.16 16.06 -24.60
CA LEU A 555 19.59 15.92 -25.98
C LEU A 555 21.06 16.31 -26.14
N GLU A 556 21.49 17.46 -25.59
CA GLU A 556 22.88 17.91 -25.61
C GLU A 556 23.81 16.87 -24.96
N LYS A 557 23.44 16.34 -23.79
CA LYS A 557 24.21 15.28 -23.10
C LYS A 557 24.37 14.01 -23.94
N SER A 558 23.40 13.70 -24.80
CA SER A 558 23.42 12.48 -25.62
C SER A 558 24.45 12.47 -26.77
N PHE A 559 25.19 13.58 -26.97
CA PHE A 559 26.30 13.66 -27.92
C PHE A 559 27.64 13.22 -27.31
N ASN A 560 27.70 13.02 -25.98
CA ASN A 560 28.91 12.64 -25.24
C ASN A 560 28.95 11.15 -24.90
#